data_AF-A0A522MHQ1-F1
#
_entry.id   AF-A0A522MHQ1-F1
#
_cell.length_a   1.000
_cell.length_b   1.000
_cell.length_c   1.000
_cell.angle_alpha   90.00
_cell.angle_beta   90.00
_cell.angle_gamma   90.00
#
_symmetry.space_group_name_H-M   'P 1'
#
loop_
_entity.id
_entity.type
_entity.pdbx_description
1 polymer ?
#
loop_
_entity_poly.entity_id
_entity_poly.type
_entity_poly.pdbx_seq_one_letter_code
_entity_poly.pdbx_strand_id
1 'polypeptide(L)' 'MELPNKVLVYSQILGLSGTAGTLVDIRDEGCYELRLTSQGKLHVVLLPITQTGLVFAEAEPEVAPVESIER' A
#
# COMPACT_ATOMS: atom_id res chain seq x y z
N MET A 1 -0.85 -6.91 -10.50
CA MET A 1 -1.22 -6.72 -9.07
C MET A 1 -2.72 -6.86 -8.98
N GLU A 2 -3.22 -7.70 -8.07
CA GLU A 2 -4.67 -7.83 -7.85
C GLU A 2 -5.15 -6.74 -6.90
N LEU A 3 -6.27 -6.13 -7.25
CA LEU A 3 -6.98 -5.13 -6.46
C LEU A 3 -8.43 -5.59 -6.26
N PRO A 4 -9.05 -5.26 -5.11
CA PRO A 4 -8.51 -4.47 -4.00
C PRO A 4 -7.54 -5.25 -3.10
N ASN A 5 -6.61 -4.57 -2.42
CA ASN A 5 -5.61 -5.20 -1.54
C ASN A 5 -5.42 -4.45 -0.21
N LYS A 6 -5.13 -5.19 0.87
CA LYS A 6 -4.86 -4.61 2.20
C LYS A 6 -3.45 -4.04 2.26
N VAL A 7 -3.34 -2.81 2.73
CA VAL A 7 -2.07 -2.07 2.79
C VAL A 7 -1.93 -1.32 4.11
N LEU A 8 -0.68 -1.05 4.50
CA LEU A 8 -0.33 -0.01 5.45
C LEU A 8 0.02 1.26 4.66
N VAL A 9 -0.62 2.37 5.04
CA VAL A 9 -0.51 3.66 4.35
C VAL A 9 0.33 4.63 5.15
N TYR A 10 1.31 5.23 4.47
CA TYR A 10 2.16 6.29 4.98
C TYR A 10 1.95 7.53 4.11
N SER A 11 1.58 8.66 4.70
CA SER A 11 1.32 9.89 3.96
C SER A 11 1.73 11.10 4.78
N GLN A 12 2.59 11.95 4.21
CA GLN A 12 3.03 13.16 4.89
C GLN A 12 1.91 14.21 4.96
N ILE A 13 1.07 14.30 3.92
CA ILE A 13 -0.02 15.29 3.81
C ILE A 13 -1.04 15.11 4.94
N LEU A 14 -1.39 13.85 5.23
CA LEU A 14 -2.38 13.51 6.25
C LEU A 14 -1.76 13.04 7.58
N GLY A 15 -0.42 13.05 7.68
CA GLY A 15 0.29 12.55 8.87
C GLY A 15 0.03 11.06 9.17
N LEU A 16 -0.21 10.25 8.13
CA LEU A 16 -0.43 8.82 8.29
C LEU A 16 0.91 8.09 8.42
N SER A 17 1.02 7.19 9.39
CA SER A 17 2.20 6.39 9.64
C SER A 17 1.79 4.95 9.93
N GLY A 18 1.76 4.11 8.90
CA GLY A 18 1.36 2.70 9.01
C GLY A 18 -0.14 2.53 9.23
N THR A 19 -0.97 3.44 8.72
CA THR A 19 -2.42 3.37 8.88
C THR A 19 -2.99 2.25 8.00
N ALA A 20 -3.72 1.31 8.60
CA ALA A 20 -4.34 0.22 7.86
C ALA A 20 -5.40 0.74 6.88
N GLY A 21 -5.35 0.25 5.64
CA GLY A 21 -6.26 0.63 4.57
C GLY A 21 -6.45 -0.46 3.53
N THR A 22 -7.24 -0.14 2.52
CA THR A 22 -7.41 -0.98 1.33
C THR A 22 -7.12 -0.15 0.09
N LEU A 23 -6.13 -0.56 -0.69
CA LEU A 23 -5.89 -0.04 -2.04
C LEU A 23 -6.99 -0.56 -2.96
N VAL A 24 -7.75 0.35 -3.55
CA VAL A 24 -8.85 0.04 -4.47
C VAL A 24 -8.40 0.20 -5.91
N ASP A 25 -7.66 1.28 -6.20
CA ASP A 25 -7.16 1.58 -7.55
C ASP A 25 -5.86 2.39 -7.51
N ILE A 26 -5.09 2.33 -8.61
CA ILE A 26 -3.99 3.26 -8.91
C ILE A 26 -4.41 4.03 -10.16
N ARG A 27 -4.77 5.29 -9.97
CA ARG A 27 -5.40 6.10 -11.01
C ARG A 27 -4.36 6.80 -11.88
N ASP A 28 -4.67 6.93 -13.17
CA ASP A 28 -3.77 7.49 -14.19
C ASP A 28 -3.34 8.93 -13.89
N GLU A 29 -4.15 9.71 -13.16
CA GLU A 29 -3.81 11.05 -12.67
C GLU A 29 -2.74 11.08 -11.56
N GLY A 30 -2.17 9.93 -11.19
CA GLY A 30 -1.07 9.85 -10.22
C GLY A 30 -1.54 9.81 -8.77
N CYS A 31 -2.70 9.20 -8.51
CA CYS A 31 -3.25 9.02 -7.16
C CYS A 31 -3.50 7.55 -6.83
N TYR A 32 -3.30 7.20 -5.57
CA TYR A 32 -3.89 5.99 -5.00
C TYR A 32 -5.34 6.27 -4.59
N GLU A 33 -6.26 5.41 -5.02
CA GLU A 33 -7.61 5.36 -4.46
C GLU A 33 -7.65 4.34 -3.33
N LEU A 34 -7.90 4.83 -2.12
CA LEU A 34 -7.82 4.05 -0.88
C LEU A 34 -9.16 4.08 -0.15
N ARG A 35 -9.45 3.02 0.62
CA ARG A 35 -10.43 3.07 1.70
C ARG A 35 -9.70 3.14 3.04
N LEU A 36 -9.96 4.19 3.81
CA LEU A 36 -9.34 4.46 5.11
C LEU A 36 -10.39 4.82 6.15
N THR A 37 -10.15 4.42 7.40
CA THR A 37 -10.97 4.90 8.53
C THR A 37 -10.48 6.28 8.94
N SER A 38 -11.37 7.28 8.87
CA SER A 38 -11.14 8.64 9.37
C SER A 38 -12.32 9.02 10.25
N GLN A 39 -12.05 9.58 11.43
CA GLN A 39 -13.09 9.99 12.40
C GLN A 39 -14.11 8.87 12.70
N GLY A 40 -13.63 7.62 12.78
CA GLY A 40 -14.46 6.44 13.07
C GLY A 40 -15.33 5.94 11.92
N LYS A 41 -15.21 6.51 10.71
CA LYS A 41 -15.97 6.10 9.52
C LYS A 41 -15.05 5.72 8.38
N LEU A 42 -15.52 4.82 7.51
CA LEU A 42 -14.79 4.43 6.31
C LEU A 42 -15.02 5.46 5.20
N HIS A 43 -13.93 5.96 4.62
CA HIS A 43 -13.95 6.94 3.55
C HIS A 43 -13.14 6.46 2.36
N VAL A 44 -13.57 6.84 1.15
CA VAL A 44 -12.72 6.82 -0.04
C VAL A 44 -11.79 8.03 0.03
N VAL A 45 -10.50 7.80 -0.16
CA VAL A 45 -9.45 8.82 -0.07
C VAL A 45 -8.59 8.73 -1.31
N LEU A 46 -8.33 9.88 -1.93
CA LEU A 46 -7.36 10.03 -3.02
C LEU A 46 -6.08 10.62 -2.43
N LEU A 47 -4.98 9.87 -2.51
CA LEU A 47 -3.67 10.34 -2.06
C LEU A 47 -2.69 10.38 -3.23
N PRO A 48 -1.93 11.47 -3.43
CA PRO A 48 -0.96 11.56 -4.50
C PRO A 48 0.18 10.56 -4.26
N ILE A 49 0.58 9.86 -5.32
CA ILE A 49 1.65 8.85 -5.26
C ILE A 49 2.97 9.48 -4.78
N THR A 50 3.26 10.71 -5.20
CA THR A 50 4.52 11.43 -4.89
C THR A 50 4.77 11.66 -3.40
N GLN A 51 3.72 11.60 -2.56
CA GLN A 51 3.82 11.86 -1.12
C GLN A 51 3.17 10.74 -0.29
N THR A 52 3.02 9.56 -0.88
CA THR A 52 2.35 8.41 -0.24
C THR A 52 3.15 7.13 -0.46
N GLY A 53 3.50 6.46 0.63
CA GLY A 53 4.06 5.11 0.61
C GLY A 53 3.00 4.09 0.99
N LEU A 54 2.99 2.96 0.27
CA LEU A 54 2.16 1.80 0.59
C LEU A 54 3.04 0.59 0.88
N VAL A 55 2.70 -0.16 1.92
CA VAL A 55 3.28 -1.49 2.20
C VAL A 55 2.15 -2.50 2.15
N PHE A 56 2.27 -3.54 1.33
CA PHE A 56 1.28 -4.62 1.31
C PHE A 56 1.26 -5.34 2.65
N ALA A 57 0.06 -5.67 3.13
CA ALA A 57 -0.10 -6.32 4.43
C ALA A 57 0.41 -7.77 4.41
N GLU A 58 0.37 -8.42 3.26
CA GLU A 58 0.96 -9.74 3.06
C GLU A 58 2.43 -9.59 2.65
N ALA A 59 3.31 -10.27 3.40
CA ALA A 59 4.72 -10.33 3.06
C ALA A 59 4.94 -11.29 1.89
N GLU A 60 5.80 -10.90 0.96
CA GLU A 60 6.30 -11.82 -0.05
C GLU A 60 7.10 -12.95 0.62
N PRO A 61 6.98 -14.20 0.14
CA PRO A 61 7.75 -15.31 0.69
C PRO A 61 9.25 -15.06 0.49
N GLU A 62 10.04 -15.43 1.49
CA GLU A 62 11.49 -15.36 1.41
C GLU A 62 11.99 -16.36 0.35
N VAL A 63 12.58 -15.84 -0.73
CA VAL A 63 13.21 -16.68 -1.74
C VAL A 63 14.62 -16.99 -1.24
N ALA A 64 14.85 -18.23 -0.80
CA ALA A 64 16.20 -18.68 -0.47
C ALA A 64 17.09 -18.52 -1.71
N PRO A 65 18.26 -17.86 -1.61
CA PRO A 65 19.18 -17.76 -2.72
C PRO A 65 19.58 -19.17 -3.16
N VAL A 66 19.39 -19.47 -4.44
CA VAL A 66 19.85 -20.74 -5.01
C VAL A 66 21.37 -20.70 -5.01
N GLU A 67 22.00 -21.34 -4.03
CA GLU A 67 23.43 -21.64 -4.11
C GLU A 67 23.63 -22.52 -5.34
N SER A 68 24.27 -21.96 -6.36
CA SER A 68 24.71 -22.72 -7.52
C SER A 68 25.73 -23.74 -7.04
N ILE A 69 25.32 -25.00 -6.93
CA ILE A 69 26.23 -26.11 -6.69
C ILE A 69 27.07 -26.28 -7.97
N GLU A 70 28.19 -25.58 -8.03
CA GLU A 70 29.28 -25.90 -8.95
C GLU A 70 30.58 -26.01 -8.16
N ARG A 71 30.91 -27.25 -7.76
CA ARG A 71 32.16 -27.97 -8.11
C ARG A 71 32.27 -29.30 -7.36
#